data_AF-X1JIK1-F1
#
_entry.id   AF-X1JIK1-F1
#
_cell.length_a   1.000
_cell.length_b   1.000
_cell.length_c   1.000
_cell.angle_alpha   90.00
_cell.angle_beta   90.00
_cell.angle_gamma   90.00
#
_symmetry.space_group_name_H-M   'P 1'
#
loop_
_entity.id
_entity.type
_entity.pdbx_description
1 polymer ?
#
loop_
_entity_poly.entity_id
_entity_poly.type
_entity_poly.pdbx_seq_one_letter_code
_entity_poly.pdbx_strand_id
1 'polypeptide(L)'
;MEVFTDAILSGHESEEMLKKLYDRVLERFEEEDIGFARVFCRSSNVFMTSLEIWVKKDFVQLLKAHAIIAGAKGEVDYDNPLYSTGILFPRENLEKFKELLGKRYEITTDKDLADLAAEKGADLLAEIVEAAKGG
;
A
#
# COMPACT_ATOMS: atom_id res chain seq x y z
N MET A 1 -21.35 -7.49 10.70
CA MET A 1 -21.32 -6.38 9.75
C MET A 1 -19.88 -6.25 9.29
N GLU A 2 -19.68 -6.10 7.99
CA GLU A 2 -18.36 -5.88 7.41
C GLU A 2 -17.81 -4.53 7.89
N VAL A 3 -16.56 -4.52 8.32
CA VAL A 3 -15.86 -3.30 8.77
C VAL A 3 -14.60 -3.03 7.97
N PHE A 4 -14.08 -4.04 7.27
CA PHE A 4 -12.94 -3.93 6.37
C PHE A 4 -13.01 -5.01 5.29
N THR A 5 -12.68 -4.62 4.07
CA THR A 5 -12.51 -5.51 2.94
C THR A 5 -11.40 -4.97 2.06
N ASP A 6 -10.50 -5.85 1.65
CA ASP A 6 -9.46 -5.53 0.67
C ASP A 6 -9.03 -6.78 -0.09
N ALA A 7 -8.46 -6.59 -1.28
CA ALA A 7 -7.93 -7.65 -2.12
C ALA A 7 -6.62 -7.20 -2.78
N ILE A 8 -5.56 -7.96 -2.54
CA ILE A 8 -4.23 -7.68 -3.09
C ILE A 8 -3.79 -8.81 -4.01
N LEU A 9 -3.09 -8.46 -5.09
CA LEU A 9 -2.46 -9.42 -6.00
C LEU A 9 -1.40 -10.25 -5.27
N SER A 10 -1.47 -11.56 -5.40
CA SER A 10 -0.56 -12.44 -4.67
C SER A 10 0.85 -12.39 -5.22
N GLY A 11 1.84 -12.34 -4.31
CA GLY A 11 3.23 -12.10 -4.63
C GLY A 11 3.59 -10.62 -4.83
N HIS A 12 2.64 -9.69 -4.68
CA HIS A 12 2.93 -8.26 -4.64
C HIS A 12 3.47 -7.87 -3.25
N GLU A 13 4.42 -6.94 -3.22
CA GLU A 13 5.01 -6.40 -1.98
C GLU A 13 4.01 -5.83 -0.98
N SER A 14 2.84 -5.37 -1.46
CA SER A 14 1.76 -4.89 -0.60
C SER A 14 1.08 -6.01 0.19
N GLU A 15 1.34 -7.29 -0.11
CA GLU A 15 0.90 -8.42 0.74
C GLU A 15 1.53 -8.34 2.14
N GLU A 16 2.80 -7.92 2.26
CA GLU A 16 3.45 -7.80 3.57
C GLU A 16 2.83 -6.67 4.38
N MET A 17 2.49 -5.56 3.73
CA MET A 17 1.78 -4.44 4.35
C MET A 17 0.40 -4.88 4.83
N LEU A 18 -0.39 -5.56 4.00
CA LEU A 18 -1.72 -6.05 4.38
C LEU A 18 -1.65 -7.09 5.51
N LYS A 19 -0.61 -7.93 5.51
CA LYS A 19 -0.35 -8.83 6.63
C LYS A 19 -0.07 -8.06 7.92
N LYS A 20 0.77 -7.02 7.89
CA LYS A 20 1.04 -6.17 9.06
C LYS A 20 -0.22 -5.46 9.55
N LEU A 21 -1.04 -4.93 8.63
CA LEU A 21 -2.36 -4.36 8.97
C LEU A 21 -3.22 -5.39 9.70
N TYR A 22 -3.32 -6.58 9.12
CA TYR A 22 -4.10 -7.67 9.65
C TYR A 22 -3.65 -8.09 11.05
N ASP A 23 -2.36 -8.34 11.22
CA ASP A 23 -1.78 -8.75 12.50
C ASP A 23 -2.05 -7.70 13.59
N ARG A 24 -1.94 -6.40 13.25
CA ARG A 24 -2.26 -5.32 14.19
C ARG A 24 -3.74 -5.20 14.52
N VAL A 25 -4.63 -5.34 13.55
CA VAL A 25 -6.07 -5.34 13.82
C VAL A 25 -6.45 -6.50 14.75
N LEU A 26 -5.84 -7.67 14.54
CA LEU A 26 -6.10 -8.88 15.34
C LEU A 26 -5.68 -8.68 16.81
N GLU A 27 -4.46 -8.21 17.03
CA GLU A 27 -3.94 -7.92 18.38
C GLU A 27 -4.82 -6.91 19.12
N ARG A 28 -5.20 -5.82 18.46
CA ARG A 28 -6.08 -4.80 19.04
C ARG A 28 -7.50 -5.30 19.31
N PHE A 29 -8.02 -6.18 18.45
CA PHE A 29 -9.33 -6.79 18.67
C PHE A 29 -9.31 -7.75 19.87
N GLU A 30 -8.21 -8.48 20.06
CA GLU A 30 -8.00 -9.32 21.25
C GLU A 30 -7.86 -8.47 22.53
N GLU A 31 -7.10 -7.37 22.49
CA GLU A 31 -6.96 -6.43 23.62
C GLU A 31 -8.31 -5.84 24.06
N GLU A 32 -9.21 -5.58 23.11
CA GLU A 32 -10.50 -4.90 23.34
C GLU A 32 -11.70 -5.84 23.44
N ASP A 33 -11.47 -7.17 23.49
CA ASP A 33 -12.50 -8.23 23.54
C ASP A 33 -13.57 -8.08 22.44
N ILE A 34 -13.13 -7.78 21.22
CA ILE A 34 -14.01 -7.61 20.06
C ILE A 34 -14.18 -8.97 19.37
N GLY A 35 -15.40 -9.51 19.41
CA GLY A 35 -15.74 -10.70 18.63
C GLY A 35 -15.80 -10.40 17.13
N PHE A 36 -14.97 -11.10 16.34
CA PHE A 36 -14.90 -10.91 14.90
C PHE A 36 -14.90 -12.24 14.13
N ALA A 37 -15.24 -12.16 12.84
CA ALA A 37 -15.09 -13.22 11.85
C ALA A 37 -14.22 -12.72 10.70
N ARG A 38 -13.46 -13.63 10.10
CA ARG A 38 -12.55 -13.35 8.99
C ARG A 38 -12.88 -14.25 7.80
N VAL A 39 -12.85 -13.69 6.61
CA VAL A 39 -13.01 -14.44 5.35
C VAL A 39 -11.77 -14.21 4.50
N PHE A 40 -11.18 -15.30 4.04
CA PHE A 40 -10.09 -15.27 3.08
C PHE A 40 -10.56 -15.90 1.77
N CYS A 41 -10.41 -15.19 0.65
CA CYS A 41 -10.64 -15.77 -0.67
C CYS A 41 -9.34 -15.78 -1.47
N ARG A 42 -9.12 -16.88 -2.20
CA ARG A 42 -8.04 -17.03 -3.16
C ARG A 42 -8.64 -17.43 -4.51
N SER A 43 -8.42 -16.61 -5.54
CA SER A 43 -8.80 -16.94 -6.91
C SER A 43 -7.60 -17.53 -7.68
N SER A 44 -7.87 -18.50 -8.55
CA SER A 44 -6.86 -19.17 -9.39
C SER A 44 -6.66 -18.52 -10.76
N ASN A 45 -7.55 -17.61 -11.19
CA ASN A 45 -7.44 -16.92 -12.48
C ASN A 45 -6.76 -15.55 -12.37
N VAL A 46 -6.89 -14.92 -11.21
CA VAL A 46 -6.15 -13.74 -10.78
C VAL A 46 -5.67 -14.12 -9.40
N PHE A 47 -4.37 -14.37 -9.24
CA PHE A 47 -3.81 -14.65 -7.93
C PHE A 47 -4.03 -13.41 -7.08
N MET A 48 -5.06 -13.44 -6.24
CA MET A 48 -5.34 -12.40 -5.26
C MET A 48 -5.68 -13.06 -3.93
N THR A 49 -5.28 -12.40 -2.86
CA THR A 49 -5.68 -12.72 -1.49
C THR A 49 -6.62 -11.62 -1.03
N SER A 50 -7.89 -11.94 -0.80
CA SER A 50 -8.82 -11.02 -0.14
C SER A 50 -8.84 -11.25 1.36
N LEU A 51 -8.97 -10.16 2.11
CA LEU A 51 -9.15 -10.13 3.55
C LEU A 51 -10.42 -9.36 3.86
N GLU A 52 -11.39 -10.04 4.44
CA GLU A 52 -12.59 -9.40 4.96
C GLU A 52 -12.67 -9.59 6.48
N ILE A 53 -13.04 -8.52 7.19
CA ILE A 53 -13.22 -8.52 8.63
C ILE A 53 -14.66 -8.11 8.94
N TRP A 54 -15.32 -8.95 9.73
CA TRP A 54 -16.71 -8.80 10.13
C TRP A 54 -16.80 -8.78 11.64
N VAL A 55 -17.55 -7.85 12.22
CA VAL A 55 -17.81 -7.80 13.67
C VAL A 55 -19.30 -7.98 13.96
N LYS A 56 -19.65 -8.26 15.21
CA LYS A 56 -21.05 -8.36 15.64
C LYS A 56 -21.79 -7.04 15.35
N LYS A 57 -23.09 -7.13 15.06
CA LYS A 57 -23.95 -5.95 14.85
C LYS A 57 -24.29 -5.28 16.19
N ASP A 58 -23.26 -4.80 16.87
CA ASP A 58 -23.32 -4.03 18.11
C ASP A 58 -22.67 -2.66 17.86
N PHE A 59 -23.33 -1.58 18.26
CA PHE A 59 -22.91 -0.22 17.90
C PHE A 59 -21.55 0.16 18.50
N VAL A 60 -21.28 -0.27 19.74
CA VAL A 60 -20.02 0.04 20.43
C VAL A 60 -18.88 -0.76 19.80
N GLN A 61 -19.09 -2.04 19.54
CA GLN A 61 -18.09 -2.87 18.85
C GLN A 61 -17.80 -2.36 17.44
N LEU A 62 -18.79 -1.87 16.71
CA LEU A 62 -18.60 -1.28 15.38
C LEU A 62 -17.70 -0.05 15.42
N LEU A 63 -17.98 0.89 16.32
CA LEU A 63 -17.17 2.10 16.47
C LEU A 63 -15.74 1.78 16.87
N LYS A 64 -15.55 0.87 17.84
CA LYS A 64 -14.22 0.41 18.25
C LYS A 64 -13.47 -0.25 17.10
N ALA A 65 -14.13 -1.15 16.37
CA ALA A 65 -13.53 -1.86 15.24
C ALA A 65 -13.05 -0.88 14.16
N HIS A 66 -13.88 0.09 13.78
CA HIS A 66 -13.49 1.12 12.81
C HIS A 66 -12.34 2.01 13.31
N ALA A 67 -12.36 2.39 14.59
CA ALA A 67 -11.27 3.19 15.17
C ALA A 67 -9.93 2.42 15.18
N ILE A 68 -9.96 1.14 15.55
CA ILE A 68 -8.78 0.27 15.53
C ILE A 68 -8.25 0.08 14.11
N ILE A 69 -9.13 -0.21 13.14
CA ILE A 69 -8.74 -0.37 11.74
C ILE A 69 -8.11 0.92 11.21
N ALA A 70 -8.70 2.08 11.49
CA ALA A 70 -8.15 3.37 11.08
C ALA A 70 -6.78 3.64 11.71
N GLY A 71 -6.60 3.33 13.00
CA GLY A 71 -5.30 3.44 13.67
C GLY A 71 -4.26 2.52 13.05
N ALA A 72 -4.61 1.24 12.85
CA ALA A 72 -3.72 0.25 12.26
C ALA A 72 -3.32 0.60 10.81
N LYS A 73 -4.23 1.17 10.02
CA LYS A 73 -3.92 1.72 8.69
C LYS A 73 -2.85 2.80 8.74
N GLY A 74 -2.92 3.70 9.72
CA GLY A 74 -1.90 4.73 9.93
C GLY A 74 -0.56 4.16 10.39
N GLU A 75 -0.55 3.12 11.23
CA GLU A 75 0.68 2.48 11.71
C GLU A 75 1.47 1.76 10.60
N VAL A 76 0.77 1.21 9.60
CA VAL A 76 1.38 0.39 8.53
C VAL A 76 1.46 1.12 7.19
N ASP A 77 1.16 2.42 7.17
CA ASP A 77 1.16 3.26 5.97
C ASP A 77 0.31 2.66 4.83
N TYR A 78 -0.88 2.15 5.20
CA TYR A 78 -1.76 1.42 4.28
C TYR A 78 -2.20 2.26 3.08
N ASP A 79 -2.50 3.54 3.30
CA ASP A 79 -2.98 4.46 2.26
C ASP A 79 -1.85 5.02 1.38
N ASN A 80 -0.62 4.49 1.52
CA ASN A 80 0.49 4.90 0.66
C ASN A 80 0.21 4.51 -0.80
N PRO A 81 0.19 5.47 -1.73
CA PRO A 81 -0.12 5.22 -3.14
C PRO A 81 0.86 4.24 -3.82
N LEU A 82 2.08 4.08 -3.29
CA LEU A 82 3.03 3.03 -3.69
C LEU A 82 2.39 1.63 -3.61
N TYR A 83 1.71 1.33 -2.51
CA TYR A 83 1.17 0.00 -2.22
C TYR A 83 -0.29 -0.15 -2.65
N SER A 84 -1.05 0.95 -2.70
CA SER A 84 -2.49 0.94 -2.98
C SER A 84 -2.83 0.94 -4.48
N THR A 85 -2.00 1.56 -5.32
CA THR A 85 -2.28 1.66 -6.78
C THR A 85 -1.10 1.29 -7.67
N GLY A 86 0.13 1.28 -7.13
CA GLY A 86 1.35 1.10 -7.93
C GLY A 86 1.60 2.21 -8.95
N ILE A 87 0.84 3.32 -8.89
CA ILE A 87 0.92 4.46 -9.80
C ILE A 87 1.15 5.72 -8.97
N LEU A 88 2.41 6.14 -8.86
CA LEU A 88 2.75 7.41 -8.20
C LEU A 88 2.65 8.61 -9.13
N PHE A 89 2.85 8.38 -10.42
CA PHE A 89 2.80 9.41 -11.44
C PHE A 89 1.88 8.98 -12.57
N PRO A 90 1.20 9.91 -13.24
CA PRO A 90 0.56 9.61 -14.52
C PRO A 90 1.58 8.96 -15.46
N ARG A 91 1.16 7.97 -16.25
CA ARG A 91 2.06 7.24 -17.18
C ARG A 91 2.88 8.17 -18.09
N GLU A 92 2.28 9.28 -18.52
CA GLU A 92 2.96 10.30 -19.33
C GLU A 92 4.17 10.95 -18.64
N ASN A 93 4.13 11.06 -17.31
CA ASN A 93 5.24 11.60 -16.52
C ASN A 93 6.30 10.53 -16.26
N LEU A 94 5.92 9.26 -16.04
CA LEU A 94 6.87 8.17 -15.90
C LEU A 94 7.73 8.00 -17.16
N GLU A 95 7.14 8.10 -18.35
CA GLU A 95 7.89 8.04 -19.61
C GLU A 95 8.91 9.19 -19.74
N LYS A 96 8.56 10.41 -19.31
CA LYS A 96 9.52 11.52 -19.26
C LYS A 96 10.67 11.25 -18.29
N PHE A 97 10.39 10.65 -17.13
CA PHE A 97 11.45 10.25 -16.20
C PHE A 97 12.34 9.14 -16.77
N LYS A 98 11.78 8.18 -17.51
CA LYS A 98 12.56 7.17 -18.24
C LYS A 98 13.45 7.77 -19.32
N GLU A 99 12.97 8.76 -20.07
CA GLU A 99 13.79 9.46 -21.06
C GLU A 99 14.96 10.22 -20.43
N LEU A 100 14.72 10.90 -19.30
CA LEU A 100 15.71 11.72 -18.61
C LEU A 100 16.73 10.91 -17.79
N LEU A 101 16.24 9.93 -17.02
CA LEU A 101 17.03 9.18 -16.04
C LEU A 101 17.26 7.73 -16.43
N GLY A 102 16.47 7.16 -17.35
CA GLY A 102 16.54 5.75 -17.75
C GLY A 102 17.87 5.33 -18.38
N LYS A 103 18.68 6.29 -18.87
CA LYS A 103 20.05 6.04 -19.35
C LYS A 103 21.07 5.87 -18.20
N ARG A 104 20.75 6.37 -17.01
CA ARG A 104 21.63 6.34 -15.82
C ARG A 104 21.16 5.33 -14.77
N TYR A 105 19.85 5.11 -14.67
CA TYR A 105 19.21 4.20 -13.72
C TYR A 105 18.18 3.34 -14.45
N GLU A 106 18.07 2.08 -14.06
CA GLU A 106 17.13 1.13 -14.67
C GLU A 106 15.72 1.34 -14.09
N ILE A 107 15.05 2.41 -14.52
CA ILE A 107 13.72 2.82 -14.00
C ILE A 107 12.64 2.20 -14.88
N THR A 108 11.91 1.22 -14.33
CA THR A 108 10.87 0.49 -15.07
C THR A 108 9.48 0.85 -14.58
N THR A 109 9.37 1.08 -13.27
CA THR A 109 8.13 1.32 -12.53
C THR A 109 8.19 2.63 -11.75
N ASP A 110 7.02 3.15 -11.34
CA ASP A 110 6.90 4.30 -10.45
C ASP A 110 7.62 4.07 -9.11
N LYS A 111 7.67 2.82 -8.66
CA LYS A 111 8.37 2.42 -7.45
C LYS A 111 9.88 2.56 -7.56
N ASP A 112 10.48 2.16 -8.68
CA ASP A 112 11.93 2.32 -8.88
C ASP A 112 12.34 3.80 -8.77
N LEU A 113 11.47 4.71 -9.25
CA LEU A 113 11.68 6.14 -9.12
C LEU A 113 11.58 6.62 -7.66
N ALA A 114 10.62 6.09 -6.90
CA ALA A 114 10.44 6.42 -5.49
C ALA A 114 11.57 5.88 -4.60
N ASP A 115 12.02 4.65 -4.86
CA ASP A 115 13.14 4.03 -4.16
C ASP A 115 14.43 4.82 -4.45
N LEU A 116 14.66 5.22 -5.70
CA LEU A 116 15.78 6.09 -6.08
C LEU A 116 15.71 7.47 -5.41
N ALA A 117 14.51 8.05 -5.29
CA ALA A 117 14.31 9.32 -4.60
C ALA A 117 14.53 9.21 -3.09
N ALA A 118 14.15 8.08 -2.48
CA ALA A 118 14.41 7.79 -1.08
C ALA A 118 15.92 7.60 -0.80
N GLU A 119 16.65 6.99 -1.73
CA GLU A 119 18.09 6.74 -1.60
C GLU A 119 18.94 8.00 -1.81
N LYS A 120 18.66 8.77 -2.86
CA LYS A 120 19.48 9.93 -3.26
C LYS A 120 18.98 11.28 -2.75
N GLY A 121 17.72 11.38 -2.36
CA GLY A 121 17.13 12.62 -1.83
C GLY A 121 17.39 13.84 -2.72
N ALA A 122 18.03 14.86 -2.17
CA ALA A 122 18.26 16.15 -2.85
C ALA A 122 19.19 16.05 -4.08
N ASP A 123 20.10 15.08 -4.11
CA ASP A 123 21.03 14.92 -5.23
C ASP A 123 20.31 14.46 -6.50
N LEU A 124 19.24 13.65 -6.35
CA LEU A 124 18.40 13.23 -7.47
C LEU A 124 17.70 14.44 -8.13
N LEU A 125 17.24 15.40 -7.33
CA LEU A 125 16.61 16.62 -7.85
C LEU A 125 17.61 17.45 -8.67
N ALA A 126 18.86 17.57 -8.20
CA ALA A 126 19.91 18.26 -8.94
C ALA A 126 20.23 17.56 -10.27
N GLU A 127 20.31 16.22 -10.27
CA GLU A 127 20.51 15.42 -11.48
C GLU A 127 19.36 15.58 -12.49
N ILE A 128 18.11 15.62 -12.03
CA ILE A 128 16.92 15.83 -12.88
C ILE A 128 16.93 17.24 -13.49
N VAL A 129 17.27 18.26 -12.70
CA VAL A 129 17.32 19.65 -13.17
C VAL A 129 18.43 19.86 -14.20
N GLU A 130 19.58 19.24 -14.02
CA GLU A 130 20.66 19.21 -15.01
C GLU A 130 20.23 18.48 -16.29
N ALA A 131 19.61 17.29 -16.17
CA ALA A 131 19.13 16.51 -17.31
C ALA A 131 18.04 17.25 -18.11
N ALA A 132 17.14 17.97 -17.43
CA ALA A 132 16.08 18.75 -18.06
C ALA A 132 16.57 20.03 -18.76
N LYS A 133 17.77 20.52 -18.43
CA LYS A 133 18.41 21.67 -19.11
C LYS A 133 19.27 21.27 -20.32
N GLY A 134 19.63 19.99 -20.41
CA GLY A 134 20.53 19.45 -21.45
C GLY A 134 19.83 18.77 -22.63
N GLY A 135 18.49 18.75 -22.66
CA GLY A 135 17.67 18.32 -23.80
C GLY A 135 17.02 19.52 -24.49
#